data_AF-A0A1V5C313-F1
#
_entry.id   AF-A0A1V5C313-F1
#
_cell.length_a   1.000
_cell.length_b   1.000
_cell.length_c   1.000
_cell.angle_alpha   90.00
_cell.angle_beta   90.00
_cell.angle_gamma   90.00
#
_symmetry.space_group_name_H-M   'P 1'
#
loop_
_entity.id
_entity.type
_entity.pdbx_description
1 polymer ?
#
loop_
_entity_poly.entity_id
_entity_poly.type
_entity_poly.pdbx_seq_one_letter_code
_entity_poly.pdbx_strand_id
1 'polypeptide(L)'
;MTAAHFIDYLNPLTYMSHAQYMSLWRALFEALLQGFWAKLFASSALFLAFFIGVYRQRIVAGVLLFFVSIAIAYGGCILKFVLGL
;
A
#
# COMPACT_ATOMS: atom_id res chain seq x y z
N MET A 1 18.96 21.64 29.37
CA MET A 1 18.58 21.84 27.95
C MET A 1 17.08 21.69 27.87
N THR A 2 16.36 22.79 27.66
CA THR A 2 14.89 22.85 27.65
C THR A 2 14.34 22.17 26.40
N ALA A 3 13.22 21.45 26.53
CA ALA A 3 12.58 20.69 25.44
C ALA A 3 12.33 21.51 24.16
N ALA A 4 12.19 22.83 24.29
CA ALA A 4 12.07 23.77 23.18
C ALA A 4 13.24 23.68 22.18
N HIS A 5 14.49 23.67 22.66
CA HIS A 5 15.67 23.58 21.78
C HIS A 5 15.77 22.24 21.04
N PHE A 6 15.21 21.17 21.62
CA PHE A 6 15.22 19.85 21.00
C PHE A 6 14.19 19.75 19.87
N ILE A 7 13.03 20.38 20.06
CA ILE A 7 11.98 20.50 19.04
C ILE A 7 12.45 21.37 17.87
N ASP A 8 13.17 22.46 18.15
CA ASP A 8 13.74 23.32 17.10
C ASP A 8 14.82 22.62 16.26
N TYR A 9 15.61 21.75 16.88
CA TYR A 9 16.59 20.92 16.17
C TYR A 9 15.93 19.84 15.30
N LEU A 10 14.78 19.33 15.75
CA LEU A 10 13.98 18.36 14.99
C LEU A 10 13.14 19.01 13.88
N ASN A 11 13.06 20.34 13.82
CA ASN A 11 12.29 21.02 12.80
C ASN A 11 13.00 20.87 11.44
N PRO A 12 12.48 20.07 10.50
CA PRO A 12 13.15 19.85 9.23
C PRO A 12 13.13 21.11 8.33
N LEU A 13 12.31 22.11 8.66
CA LEU A 13 12.21 23.37 7.91
C LEU A 13 13.42 24.30 8.09
N THR A 14 14.28 24.04 9.09
CA THR A 14 15.56 24.76 9.23
C THR A 14 16.63 24.24 8.27
N TYR A 15 16.49 23.00 7.79
CA TYR A 15 17.48 22.34 6.92
C TYR A 15 16.96 22.09 5.50
N MET A 16 15.64 22.17 5.28
CA MET A 16 15.00 21.87 4.00
C MET A 16 13.93 22.90 3.67
N SER A 17 13.80 23.27 2.39
CA SER A 17 12.73 24.18 1.96
C SER A 17 11.35 23.53 2.08
N HIS A 18 10.32 24.34 2.31
CA HIS A 18 8.93 23.85 2.38
C HIS A 18 8.53 23.02 1.15
N ALA A 19 9.00 23.40 -0.04
CA ALA A 19 8.69 22.68 -1.27
C ALA A 19 9.31 21.28 -1.31
N GLN A 20 10.56 21.13 -0.83
CA GLN A 20 11.24 19.85 -0.74
C GLN A 20 10.65 18.95 0.35
N TYR A 21 10.20 19.53 1.47
CA TYR A 21 9.48 18.79 2.50
C TYR A 21 8.20 18.18 1.94
N MET A 22 7.39 19.01 1.28
CA MET A 22 6.12 18.56 0.70
C MET A 22 6.33 17.51 -0.38
N SER A 23 7.35 17.63 -1.23
CA SER A 23 7.63 16.64 -2.28
C SER A 23 8.11 15.30 -1.72
N LEU A 24 8.95 15.31 -0.68
CA LEU A 24 9.39 14.08 0.01
C LEU A 24 8.21 13.35 0.63
N TRP A 25 7.37 14.06 1.39
CA TRP A 25 6.19 13.45 1.99
C TRP A 25 5.20 12.96 0.94
N ARG A 26 4.98 13.72 -0.13
CA ARG A 26 4.11 13.30 -1.22
C ARG A 26 4.63 12.02 -1.89
N ALA A 27 5.91 11.94 -2.20
CA ALA A 27 6.52 10.74 -2.78
C ALA A 27 6.46 9.54 -1.81
N LEU A 28 6.69 9.78 -0.51
CA LEU A 28 6.59 8.74 0.52
C LEU A 28 5.16 8.21 0.65
N PHE A 29 4.16 9.10 0.63
CA PHE A 29 2.75 8.76 0.66
C PHE A 29 2.33 8.03 -0.63
N GLU A 30 2.74 8.51 -1.80
CA GLU A 30 2.47 7.82 -3.06
C GLU A 30 3.09 6.42 -3.07
N ALA A 31 4.34 6.28 -2.61
CA ALA A 31 5.00 4.98 -2.57
C ALA A 31 4.36 4.02 -1.54
N LEU A 32 4.07 4.47 -0.32
CA LEU A 32 3.57 3.60 0.76
C LEU A 32 2.07 3.35 0.68
N LEU A 33 1.28 4.38 0.35
CA LEU A 33 -0.18 4.34 0.49
C LEU A 33 -0.88 4.24 -0.87
N GLN A 34 -0.27 4.72 -1.95
CA GLN A 34 -0.86 4.61 -3.29
C GLN A 34 -0.57 3.24 -3.91
N GLY A 35 -1.34 2.25 -3.46
CA GLY A 35 -1.43 0.94 -4.10
C GLY A 35 -0.34 -0.07 -3.73
N PHE A 36 0.67 0.30 -2.95
CA PHE A 36 1.64 -0.68 -2.40
C PHE A 36 0.95 -1.74 -1.56
N TRP A 37 0.11 -1.33 -0.59
CA TRP A 37 -0.67 -2.26 0.22
C TRP A 37 -1.62 -3.12 -0.61
N ALA A 38 -2.28 -2.54 -1.61
CA ALA A 38 -3.17 -3.30 -2.50
C ALA A 38 -2.39 -4.40 -3.24
N LYS A 39 -1.22 -4.08 -3.79
CA LYS A 39 -0.33 -5.05 -4.47
C LYS A 39 0.20 -6.10 -3.48
N LEU A 40 0.59 -5.69 -2.27
CA LEU A 40 1.08 -6.59 -1.22
C LEU A 40 0.02 -7.57 -0.77
N PHE A 41 -1.21 -7.12 -0.53
CA PHE A 41 -2.32 -7.99 -0.13
C PHE A 41 -2.75 -8.90 -1.28
N ALA A 42 -2.80 -8.40 -2.52
CA ALA A 42 -3.12 -9.21 -3.68
C ALA A 42 -2.09 -10.32 -3.91
N SER A 43 -0.80 -10.02 -3.87
CA SER A 43 0.26 -11.02 -4.04
C SER A 43 0.26 -12.05 -2.90
N SER A 44 0.05 -11.60 -1.66
CA SER A 44 -0.06 -12.50 -0.50
C SER A 44 -1.28 -13.41 -0.59
N ALA A 45 -2.43 -12.87 -1.01
CA ALA A 45 -3.65 -13.65 -1.24
C ALA A 45 -3.48 -14.66 -2.38
N LEU A 46 -2.77 -14.29 -3.44
CA LEU A 46 -2.45 -15.17 -4.56
C LEU A 46 -1.55 -16.33 -4.11
N PHE A 47 -0.52 -16.02 -3.33
CA PHE A 47 0.37 -17.03 -2.74
C PHE A 47 -0.42 -18.00 -1.84
N LEU A 48 -1.30 -17.47 -0.98
CA LEU A 48 -2.17 -18.28 -0.12
C LEU A 48 -3.16 -19.13 -0.92
N ALA A 49 -3.71 -18.60 -2.02
CA ALA A 49 -4.60 -19.33 -2.93
C ALA A 49 -3.90 -20.56 -3.49
N PHE A 50 -2.65 -20.38 -3.95
CA PHE A 50 -1.83 -21.46 -4.48
C PHE A 50 -1.44 -22.46 -3.38
N PHE A 51 -1.03 -21.97 -2.20
CA PHE A 51 -0.68 -22.81 -1.07
C PHE A 51 -1.86 -23.67 -0.61
N ILE A 52 -3.06 -23.10 -0.44
CA ILE A 52 -4.24 -23.84 0.01
C ILE A 52 -4.74 -24.79 -1.08
N GLY A 53 -4.72 -24.36 -2.35
CA GLY A 53 -5.12 -25.21 -3.47
C GLY A 53 -4.21 -26.43 -3.62
N VAL A 54 -2.90 -26.21 -3.70
CA VAL A 54 -1.91 -27.26 -4.01
C VAL A 54 -1.52 -28.05 -2.76
N TYR A 55 -1.15 -27.38 -1.66
CA TYR A 55 -0.60 -28.06 -0.48
C TYR A 55 -1.68 -28.68 0.41
N ARG A 56 -2.84 -28.02 0.58
CA ARG A 56 -3.96 -28.57 1.35
C ARG A 56 -4.96 -29.38 0.52
N GLN A 57 -4.72 -29.52 -0.79
CA GLN A 57 -5.61 -30.21 -1.74
C GLN A 57 -7.06 -29.68 -1.75
N ARG A 58 -7.29 -28.45 -1.24
CA ARG A 58 -8.62 -27.82 -1.22
C ARG A 58 -8.75 -26.86 -2.40
N ILE A 59 -8.82 -27.43 -3.60
CA ILE A 59 -8.82 -26.70 -4.88
C ILE A 59 -9.92 -25.63 -4.92
N VAL A 60 -11.13 -25.94 -4.47
CA VAL A 60 -12.27 -24.99 -4.45
C VAL A 60 -11.95 -23.74 -3.62
N ALA A 61 -11.35 -23.92 -2.43
CA ALA A 61 -10.98 -22.80 -1.58
C ALA A 61 -9.84 -21.96 -2.19
N GLY A 62 -8.87 -22.61 -2.84
CA GLY A 62 -7.80 -21.92 -3.57
C GLY A 62 -8.34 -21.08 -4.73
N VAL A 63 -9.28 -21.61 -5.52
CA VAL A 63 -9.91 -20.87 -6.64
C VAL A 63 -10.68 -19.65 -6.13
N LEU A 64 -11.43 -19.77 -5.03
CA LEU A 64 -12.11 -18.62 -4.43
C LEU A 64 -11.14 -17.53 -3.99
N LEU A 65 -10.04 -17.91 -3.32
CA LEU A 65 -8.99 -16.98 -2.90
C LEU A 65 -8.27 -16.31 -4.08
N PHE A 66 -8.12 -17.03 -5.20
CA PHE A 66 -7.58 -16.47 -6.44
C PHE A 66 -8.45 -15.34 -6.98
N PHE A 67 -9.77 -15.54 -7.05
CA PHE A 67 -10.69 -14.48 -7.48
C PHE A 67 -10.70 -13.29 -6.51
N VAL A 68 -10.59 -13.54 -5.20
CA VAL A 68 -10.45 -12.47 -4.20
C VAL A 68 -9.17 -11.67 -4.42
N SER A 69 -8.05 -12.32 -4.71
CA SER A 69 -6.78 -11.64 -5.05
C SER A 69 -6.93 -10.74 -6.27
N ILE A 70 -7.59 -11.21 -7.33
CA ILE A 70 -7.88 -10.41 -8.54
C ILE A 70 -8.75 -9.20 -8.19
N ALA A 71 -9.81 -9.40 -7.40
CA ALA A 71 -10.69 -8.31 -6.98
C ALA A 71 -9.95 -7.25 -6.16
N ILE A 72 -9.01 -7.64 -5.30
CA ILE A 72 -8.18 -6.70 -4.53
C ILE A 72 -7.19 -5.96 -5.44
N ALA A 73 -6.54 -6.68 -6.37
CA ALA A 73 -5.56 -6.10 -7.29
C ALA A 73 -6.18 -5.07 -8.25
N TYR A 74 -7.34 -5.40 -8.81
CA TYR A 74 -7.98 -4.60 -9.86
C TYR A 74 -9.19 -3.80 -9.38
N GLY A 75 -9.71 -4.05 -8.19
CA GLY A 75 -10.90 -3.38 -7.67
C GLY A 75 -10.74 -1.87 -7.61
N GLY A 76 -9.58 -1.36 -7.21
CA GLY A 76 -9.30 0.08 -7.25
C GLY A 76 -9.27 0.67 -8.66
N CYS A 77 -8.84 -0.11 -9.66
CA CYS A 77 -8.82 0.32 -11.06
C CYS A 77 -10.23 0.30 -11.67
N ILE A 78 -11.00 -0.76 -11.36
CA ILE A 78 -12.41 -0.90 -11.76
C ILE A 78 -13.26 0.21 -11.14
N LEU A 79 -13.07 0.51 -9.86
CA LEU A 79 -13.79 1.59 -9.18
C LEU A 79 -13.46 2.97 -9.79
N LYS A 80 -12.19 3.25 -10.11
CA LYS A 80 -11.84 4.47 -10.84
C LYS A 80 -12.51 4.56 -12.21
N PHE A 81 -12.50 3.45 -12.95
CA PHE A 81 -13.13 3.38 -14.27
C PHE A 81 -14.66 3.55 -14.20
N VAL A 82 -15.33 2.91 -13.24
CA VAL A 82 -16.79 2.96 -13.06
C VAL A 82 -17.25 4.30 -12.48
N LEU A 83 -16.50 4.88 -11.55
CA LEU A 83 -16.83 6.16 -10.91
C LEU A 83 -16.36 7.37 -11.72
N GLY A 84 -15.60 7.18 -12.81
CA GLY A 84 -15.14 8.25 -13.69
C GLY A 84 -14.19 9.26 -13.01
N LEU A 85 -13.41 8.80 -12.03
CA LEU A 85 -12.54 9.62 -11.16
C LEU A 85 -11.08 9.62 -11.61
#